data_AF-W2JD15-F1
#
_entry.id   AF-W2JD15-F1
#
_cell.length_a   1.000
_cell.length_b   1.000
_cell.length_c   1.000
_cell.angle_alpha   90.00
_cell.angle_beta   90.00
_cell.angle_gamma   90.00
#
_symmetry.space_group_name_H-M   'P 1'
#
loop_
_entity.id
_entity.type
_entity.pdbx_description
1 polymer ?
#
loop_
_entity_poly.entity_id
_entity_poly.type
_entity_poly.pdbx_seq_one_letter_code
_entity_poly.pdbx_strand_id
1 'polypeptide(L)' 'WDQVTDQTIVRGFVKAGIVPTGPRDELGRFRVSDSFDEAPIVENA' A
#
# COMPACT_ATOMS: atom_id res chain seq x y z
N TRP A 1 3.69 10.99 7.26
CA TRP A 1 3.89 9.70 6.58
C TRP A 1 5.26 9.12 6.88
N ASP A 2 6.32 9.92 6.89
CA ASP A 2 7.72 9.51 7.12
C ASP A 2 8.02 8.81 8.46
N GLN A 3 7.14 8.94 9.46
CA GLN A 3 7.26 8.28 10.75
C GLN A 3 6.43 6.99 10.87
N VAL A 4 5.64 6.67 9.85
CA VAL A 4 4.82 5.46 9.83
C VAL A 4 5.66 4.33 9.26
N THR A 5 6.05 3.40 10.11
CA THR A 5 6.81 2.22 9.68
C THR A 5 5.94 1.27 8.86
N ASP A 6 6.54 0.53 7.92
CA ASP A 6 5.86 -0.53 7.15
C ASP A 6 5.09 -1.51 8.05
N GLN A 7 5.67 -1.83 9.21
CA GLN A 7 5.04 -2.70 10.20
C GLN A 7 3.74 -2.11 10.75
N THR A 8 3.68 -0.79 10.93
CA THR A 8 2.47 -0.09 11.38
C THR A 8 1.37 -0.16 10.33
N ILE A 9 1.74 0.01 9.05
CA ILE A 9 0.83 -0.09 7.91
C ILE A 9 0.24 -1.50 7.81
N VAL A 10 1.09 -2.53 7.81
CA VAL A 10 0.66 -3.94 7.72
C VAL A 10 -0.25 -4.32 8.89
N ARG A 11 0.09 -3.91 10.12
CA ARG A 11 -0.76 -4.15 11.30
C ARG A 11 -2.12 -3.45 11.18
N GLY A 12 -2.17 -2.27 10.58
CA GLY A 12 -3.41 -1.54 10.30
C GLY A 12 -4.35 -2.35 9.39
N PHE A 13 -3.84 -2.85 8.27
CA PHE A 13 -4.61 -3.67 7.33
C PHE A 13 -5.15 -4.96 8.00
N VAL A 14 -4.30 -5.68 8.73
CA VAL A 14 -4.71 -6.90 9.45
C VAL A 14 -5.82 -6.61 10.47
N LYS A 15 -5.70 -5.53 11.25
CA LYS A 15 -6.73 -5.13 12.22
C LYS A 15 -8.06 -4.77 11.56
N ALA A 16 -8.02 -4.20 10.35
CA ALA A 16 -9.21 -3.90 9.58
C ALA A 16 -9.81 -5.14 8.88
N GLY A 17 -9.20 -6.32 9.03
CA GLY A 17 -9.61 -7.53 8.30
C GLY A 17 -9.32 -7.45 6.79
N ILE A 18 -8.52 -6.47 6.36
CA ILE A 18 -8.16 -6.25 4.97
C ILE A 18 -6.88 -7.04 4.70
N VAL A 19 -6.97 -7.98 3.77
CA VAL A 19 -5.80 -8.70 3.27
C VAL A 19 -5.28 -7.92 2.06
N PRO A 20 -4.13 -7.24 2.17
CA PRO A 20 -3.57 -6.56 1.01
C PRO A 20 -3.20 -7.60 -0.05
N THR A 21 -3.76 -7.45 -1.25
CA THR A 21 -3.48 -8.28 -2.43
C THR A 21 -2.65 -7.46 -3.39
N GLY A 22 -1.63 -8.07 -3.99
CA GLY A 22 -0.74 -7.36 -4.91
C GLY A 22 0.50 -8.17 -5.27
N PRO A 23 1.28 -7.70 -6.27
CA PRO A 23 2.50 -8.37 -6.70
C PRO A 23 3.49 -8.45 -5.55
N ARG A 24 4.06 -9.64 -5.35
CA ARG A 24 5.09 -9.88 -4.34
C ARG A 24 6.40 -10.27 -5.00
N ASP A 25 7.51 -9.95 -4.34
CA ASP A 25 8.82 -10.46 -4.73
C ASP A 25 9.02 -11.89 -4.24
N GLU A 26 10.18 -12.48 -4.54
CA GLU A 26 10.54 -13.84 -4.14
C GLU A 26 10.61 -14.01 -2.61
N LEU A 27 10.73 -12.92 -1.86
CA LEU A 27 10.74 -12.89 -0.39
C LEU A 27 9.35 -12.60 0.20
N GLY A 28 8.32 -12.51 -0.64
CA GLY A 28 6.93 -12.28 -0.22
C GLY A 28 6.61 -10.84 0.19
N ARG A 29 7.52 -9.89 -0.05
CA ARG A 29 7.32 -8.45 0.20
C ARG A 29 6.49 -7.84 -0.93
N PHE A 30 5.69 -6.84 -0.62
CA PHE A 30 4.98 -6.09 -1.66
C PHE A 30 5.98 -5.42 -2.60
N ARG A 31 5.83 -5.67 -3.89
CA ARG A 31 6.53 -4.89 -4.90
C ARG A 31 5.83 -3.55 -5.00
N VAL A 32 6.51 -2.51 -4.53
CA VAL A 32 6.14 -1.13 -4.81
C VAL A 32 6.69 -0.82 -6.20
N SER A 33 5.82 -0.53 -7.15
CA SER A 33 6.25 0.04 -8.44
C SER A 33 6.70 1.47 -8.19
N ASP A 34 7.92 1.83 -8.60
CA ASP A 34 8.44 3.20 -8.49
C ASP A 34 7.66 4.23 -9.33
N SER A 35 6.71 3.77 -10.16
CA SER A 35 5.75 4.63 -10.83
C SER A 35 4.68 5.10 -9.85
N PHE A 36 4.96 6.22 -9.16
CA PHE A 36 3.92 7.08 -8.62
C PHE A 36 3.25 7.79 -9.79
N ASP A 37 2.45 7.05 -10.57
CA ASP A 37 1.48 7.72 -11.44
C ASP A 37 0.53 8.47 -10.51
N GLU A 38 0.61 9.79 -10.55
CA GLU A 38 -0.22 10.67 -9.75
C GLU A 38 -1.68 10.30 -9.99
N ALA A 39 -2.35 9.82 -8.93
CA ALA A 39 -3.72 9.34 -9.05
C ALA A 39 -4.60 10.48 -9.59
N PRO A 40 -5.40 10.25 -10.64
CA PRO A 40 -6.16 11.31 -11.27
C PRO A 40 -7.14 11.90 -10.25
N ILE A 41 -7.08 13.21 -10.06
CA ILE A 41 -8.03 13.95 -9.24
C ILE A 41 -9.38 13.89 -9.96
N VAL A 42 -10.32 13.12 -9.40
CA VAL A 42 -11.69 13.09 -9.90
C VAL A 42 -12.43 14.29 -9.33
N GLU A 43 -12.68 15.30 -10.15
CA GLU A 43 -13.61 16.37 -9.80
C GLU A 43 -15.05 15.82 -9.90
N ASN A 44 -15.80 15.87 -8.79
CA ASN A 44 -17.22 15.56 -8.80
C ASN A 44 -17.96 16.74 -9.44
N ALA A 45 -18.44 16.54 -10.68
CA ALA A 45 -19.33 17.46 -11.38
C ALA A 45 -20.78 17.35 -10.89
#